data_AF-A0A7S2M1H2-F1
#
_entry.id   AF-A0A7S2M1H2-F1
#
_cell.length_a   1.000
_cell.length_b   1.000
_cell.length_c   1.000
_cell.angle_alpha   90.00
_cell.angle_beta   90.00
_cell.angle_gamma   90.00
#
_symmetry.space_group_name_H-M   'P 1'
#
loop_
_entity.id
_entity.type
_entity.pdbx_description
1 polymer ?
#
loop_
_entity_poly.entity_id
_entity_poly.type
_entity_poly.pdbx_seq_one_letter_code
_entity_poly.pdbx_strand_id
1 'polypeptide(L)'
;MGLAAMQLLTVLCIMALVTSLGLERTWDTFAALLVMIMALVLAMTLLAMFKVDYPKNYILLLFVTVLAGLVWGTGGAMLPERMHFQIVGSMFVTMAFSCVFVQALAEAFKHRPRELVVASLFGAWAVSVVAIVATTGLLGVHVVHMMCSIAISFGLMVLFMLQGGYLLIECDPDTFMAFVVAMDSTLLAIVALPVLWACGLTLCVFCFLGETTEVEEEAAAAEDAPADDPAFYHPD
;
A
#
# COMPACT_ATOMS: atom_id res chain seq x y z
N MET A 1 11.87 -7.61 -14.88
CA MET A 1 10.49 -7.99 -14.50
C MET A 1 10.44 -9.16 -13.51
N GLY A 2 11.20 -10.25 -13.69
CA GLY A 2 11.19 -11.39 -12.76
C GLY A 2 11.50 -11.05 -11.29
N LEU A 3 12.47 -10.19 -11.02
CA LEU A 3 12.77 -9.77 -9.63
C LEU A 3 11.63 -8.96 -9.00
N ALA A 4 10.96 -8.09 -9.77
CA ALA A 4 9.77 -7.38 -9.30
C ALA A 4 8.60 -8.34 -8.99
N ALA A 5 8.42 -9.40 -9.79
CA ALA A 5 7.44 -10.44 -9.50
C ALA A 5 7.77 -11.19 -8.19
N MET A 6 9.04 -11.54 -7.96
CA MET A 6 9.48 -12.16 -6.70
C MET A 6 9.30 -11.25 -5.49
N GLN A 7 9.55 -9.95 -5.67
CA GLN A 7 9.32 -8.93 -4.64
C GLN A 7 7.82 -8.86 -4.28
N LEU A 8 6.95 -8.72 -5.27
CA LEU A 8 5.50 -8.68 -5.06
C LEU A 8 4.96 -9.99 -4.46
N LEU A 9 5.51 -11.14 -4.84
CA LEU A 9 5.17 -12.42 -4.22
C LEU A 9 5.53 -12.42 -2.72
N THR A 10 6.72 -11.92 -2.38
CA THR A 10 7.16 -11.81 -0.98
C THR A 10 6.24 -10.89 -0.19
N VAL A 11 5.88 -9.74 -0.76
CA VAL A 11 4.88 -8.81 -0.19
C VAL A 11 3.56 -9.54 0.05
N LEU A 12 3.04 -10.28 -0.95
CA LEU A 12 1.79 -11.06 -0.81
C LEU A 12 1.86 -12.13 0.27
N CYS A 13 2.97 -12.85 0.39
CA CYS A 13 3.16 -13.85 1.45
C CYS A 13 3.14 -13.21 2.83
N ILE A 14 3.81 -12.07 3.01
CA ILE A 14 3.79 -11.33 4.28
C ILE A 14 2.39 -10.77 4.55
N MET A 15 1.70 -10.23 3.54
CA MET A 15 0.31 -9.76 3.70
C MET A 15 -0.60 -10.89 4.19
N ALA A 16 -0.53 -12.07 3.55
CA ALA A 16 -1.33 -13.23 3.93
C ALA A 16 -1.01 -13.70 5.35
N LEU A 17 0.26 -13.70 5.74
CA LEU A 17 0.70 -14.02 7.10
C LEU A 17 0.17 -13.01 8.12
N VAL A 18 0.28 -11.71 7.84
CA VAL A 18 -0.19 -10.66 8.76
C VAL A 18 -1.71 -10.72 8.91
N THR A 19 -2.45 -10.94 7.82
CA THR A 19 -3.91 -11.10 7.87
C THR A 19 -4.34 -12.35 8.62
N SER A 20 -3.56 -13.45 8.57
CA SER A 20 -3.88 -14.68 9.32
C SER A 20 -3.70 -14.52 10.83
N LEU A 21 -2.94 -13.50 11.29
CA LEU A 21 -2.86 -13.15 12.71
C LEU A 21 -4.14 -12.52 13.26
N GLY A 22 -5.11 -12.16 12.40
CA GLY A 22 -6.42 -11.66 12.83
C GLY A 22 -6.32 -10.38 13.66
N LEU A 23 -5.39 -9.47 13.31
CA LEU A 23 -5.14 -8.24 14.05
C LEU A 23 -6.44 -7.45 14.27
N GLU A 24 -6.75 -7.21 15.54
CA GLU A 24 -7.91 -6.42 15.93
C GLU A 24 -7.69 -4.94 15.60
N ARG A 25 -8.79 -4.25 15.28
CA ARG A 25 -8.78 -2.82 14.99
C ARG A 25 -8.68 -2.02 16.29
N THR A 26 -7.48 -1.99 16.87
CA THR A 26 -7.13 -1.23 18.07
C THR A 26 -6.30 0.01 17.72
N TRP A 27 -6.23 0.97 18.66
CA TRP A 27 -5.36 2.14 18.54
C TRP A 27 -3.87 1.76 18.44
N ASP A 28 -3.46 0.69 19.12
CA ASP A 28 -2.08 0.19 19.05
C ASP A 28 -1.74 -0.31 17.65
N THR A 29 -2.64 -1.07 17.01
CA THR A 29 -2.47 -1.51 15.61
C THR A 29 -2.38 -0.33 14.65
N PHE A 30 -3.14 0.73 14.93
CA PHE A 30 -3.11 1.95 14.13
C PHE A 30 -1.80 2.73 14.32
N ALA A 31 -1.33 2.92 15.56
CA ALA A 31 -0.06 3.58 15.85
C ALA A 31 1.12 2.79 15.24
N ALA A 32 1.10 1.47 15.37
CA ALA A 32 2.07 0.59 14.73
C ALA A 32 2.08 0.76 13.20
N LEU A 33 0.90 0.84 12.56
CA LEU A 33 0.78 1.09 11.12
C LEU A 33 1.44 2.41 10.72
N LEU A 34 1.20 3.51 11.45
CA LEU A 34 1.84 4.79 11.17
C LEU A 34 3.36 4.73 11.29
N VAL A 35 3.88 4.10 12.35
CA VAL A 35 5.33 3.91 12.54
C VAL A 35 5.93 3.09 11.40
N MET A 36 5.26 2.02 10.97
CA MET A 36 5.70 1.21 9.84
C MET A 36 5.69 1.98 8.52
N ILE A 37 4.68 2.82 8.28
CA ILE A 37 4.64 3.68 7.08
C ILE A 37 5.80 4.67 7.09
N MET A 38 6.07 5.34 8.22
CA MET A 38 7.20 6.25 8.35
C MET A 38 8.55 5.54 8.15
N ALA A 39 8.70 4.34 8.71
CA ALA A 39 9.89 3.50 8.51
C ALA A 39 10.05 3.10 7.04
N LEU A 40 8.95 2.78 6.35
CA LEU A 40 8.96 2.43 4.94
C LEU A 40 9.31 3.63 4.04
N VAL A 41 8.77 4.81 4.33
CA VAL A 41 9.13 6.06 3.64
C VAL A 41 10.62 6.35 3.82
N LEU A 42 11.15 6.24 5.05
CA LEU A 42 12.56 6.42 5.31
C LEU A 42 13.43 5.41 4.57
N ALA A 43 13.05 4.13 4.58
CA ALA A 43 13.75 3.07 3.86
C ALA A 43 13.77 3.34 2.34
N MET A 44 12.67 3.84 1.79
CA MET A 44 12.59 4.26 0.38
C MET A 44 13.48 5.47 0.08
N THR A 45 13.53 6.47 0.96
CA THR A 45 14.46 7.60 0.81
C THR A 45 15.90 7.14 0.83
N LEU A 46 16.27 6.24 1.76
CA LEU A 46 17.61 5.65 1.82
C LEU A 46 17.91 4.84 0.56
N LEU A 47 16.97 4.04 0.07
CA LEU A 47 17.14 3.27 -1.17
C LEU A 47 17.34 4.20 -2.37
N ALA A 48 16.61 5.32 -2.44
CA ALA A 48 16.79 6.32 -3.50
C ALA A 48 18.17 6.99 -3.44
N MET A 49 18.70 7.26 -2.24
CA MET A 49 20.04 7.82 -2.04
C MET A 49 21.14 6.81 -2.41
N PHE A 50 21.00 5.56 -2.00
CA PHE A 50 22.01 4.51 -2.17
C PHE A 50 21.76 3.62 -3.38
N LYS A 51 20.96 4.05 -4.36
CA LYS A 51 20.50 3.20 -5.48
C LYS A 51 21.62 2.58 -6.32
N VAL A 52 22.80 3.21 -6.39
CA VAL A 52 23.97 2.76 -7.17
C VAL A 52 24.96 1.93 -6.31
N ASP A 53 24.82 1.96 -4.98
CA ASP A 53 25.82 1.38 -4.08
C ASP A 53 25.55 -0.10 -3.80
N TYR A 54 26.14 -0.98 -4.61
CA TYR A 54 26.17 -2.41 -4.33
C TYR A 54 27.09 -2.74 -3.14
N PRO A 55 26.70 -3.63 -2.20
CA PRO A 55 25.45 -4.39 -2.12
C PRO A 55 24.34 -3.73 -1.29
N LYS A 56 24.53 -2.47 -0.85
CA LYS A 56 23.64 -1.79 0.10
C LYS A 56 22.23 -1.62 -0.47
N ASN A 57 22.11 -1.29 -1.75
CA ASN A 57 20.83 -1.14 -2.43
C ASN A 57 19.96 -2.42 -2.36
N TYR A 58 20.55 -3.62 -2.51
CA TYR A 58 19.81 -4.89 -2.42
C TYR A 58 19.37 -5.22 -0.98
N ILE A 59 20.21 -4.90 0.01
CA ILE A 59 19.84 -5.05 1.43
C ILE A 59 18.69 -4.11 1.79
N LEU A 60 18.78 -2.85 1.34
CA LEU A 60 17.71 -1.86 1.52
C LEU A 60 16.43 -2.30 0.80
N LEU A 61 16.53 -2.85 -0.41
CA LEU A 61 15.38 -3.35 -1.16
C LEU A 61 14.68 -4.50 -0.43
N LEU A 62 15.44 -5.43 0.16
CA LEU A 62 14.87 -6.50 0.99
C LEU A 62 14.10 -5.91 2.18
N PHE A 63 14.67 -4.92 2.86
CA PHE A 63 14.02 -4.27 3.99
C PHE A 63 12.74 -3.53 3.58
N VAL A 64 12.78 -2.78 2.48
CA VAL A 64 11.61 -2.13 1.86
C VAL A 64 10.53 -3.17 1.53
N THR A 65 10.90 -4.31 0.96
CA THR A 65 9.97 -5.39 0.59
C THR A 65 9.26 -5.95 1.81
N VAL A 66 10.01 -6.21 2.89
CA VAL A 66 9.44 -6.72 4.15
C VAL A 66 8.51 -5.69 4.77
N LEU A 67 8.96 -4.44 4.89
CA LEU A 67 8.14 -3.35 5.43
C LEU A 67 6.88 -3.10 4.59
N ALA A 68 6.99 -3.13 3.27
CA ALA A 68 5.84 -3.01 2.38
C ALA A 68 4.83 -4.14 2.63
N GLY A 69 5.28 -5.39 2.74
CA GLY A 69 4.44 -6.52 3.11
C GLY A 69 3.71 -6.33 4.44
N LEU A 70 4.43 -5.84 5.47
CA LEU A 70 3.85 -5.57 6.79
C LEU A 70 2.82 -4.43 6.73
N VAL A 71 3.15 -3.32 6.08
CA VAL A 71 2.25 -2.16 5.92
C VAL A 71 1.00 -2.55 5.15
N TRP A 72 1.13 -3.28 4.05
CA TRP A 72 -0.02 -3.72 3.25
C TRP A 72 -0.87 -4.78 3.97
N GLY A 73 -0.23 -5.69 4.70
CA GLY A 73 -0.92 -6.72 5.49
C GLY A 73 -1.70 -6.13 6.66
N THR A 74 -1.10 -5.19 7.38
CA THR A 74 -1.76 -4.49 8.51
C THR A 74 -2.78 -3.46 8.02
N GLY A 75 -2.51 -2.80 6.89
CA GLY A 75 -3.47 -1.93 6.21
C GLY A 75 -4.77 -2.65 5.82
N GLY A 76 -4.72 -3.98 5.65
CA GLY A 76 -5.90 -4.81 5.42
C GLY A 76 -6.92 -4.81 6.57
N ALA A 77 -6.49 -4.54 7.81
CA ALA A 77 -7.39 -4.34 8.95
C ALA A 77 -8.15 -3.00 8.88
N MET A 78 -7.64 -2.04 8.08
CA MET A 78 -8.17 -0.68 7.97
C MET A 78 -8.88 -0.42 6.64
N LEU A 79 -8.60 -1.20 5.59
CA LEU A 79 -9.19 -1.08 4.26
C LEU A 79 -10.36 -2.05 4.04
N PRO A 80 -11.39 -1.66 3.27
CA PRO A 80 -12.53 -2.53 2.99
C PRO A 80 -12.18 -3.77 2.14
N GLU A 81 -12.90 -4.86 2.42
CA GLU A 81 -13.11 -6.06 1.60
C GLU A 81 -11.94 -6.53 0.71
N ARG A 82 -10.79 -6.88 1.31
CA ARG A 82 -9.70 -7.61 0.63
C ARG A 82 -9.17 -6.96 -0.67
N MET A 83 -9.52 -5.70 -0.95
CA MET A 83 -9.14 -5.01 -2.18
C MET A 83 -7.63 -4.90 -2.33
N HIS A 84 -6.93 -4.70 -1.21
CA HIS A 84 -5.46 -4.68 -1.16
C HIS A 84 -4.84 -5.97 -1.71
N PHE A 85 -5.37 -7.15 -1.35
CA PHE A 85 -4.92 -8.42 -1.92
C PHE A 85 -5.17 -8.51 -3.43
N GLN A 86 -6.32 -8.02 -3.91
CA GLN A 86 -6.63 -8.03 -5.34
C GLN A 86 -5.70 -7.10 -6.14
N ILE A 87 -5.39 -5.91 -5.61
CA ILE A 87 -4.50 -4.94 -6.26
C ILE A 87 -3.07 -5.48 -6.31
N VAL A 88 -2.51 -5.88 -5.17
CA VAL A 88 -1.13 -6.41 -5.11
C VAL A 88 -1.02 -7.74 -5.87
N GLY A 89 -2.05 -8.59 -5.77
CA GLY A 89 -2.16 -9.85 -6.53
C GLY A 89 -2.19 -9.62 -8.04
N SER A 90 -2.98 -8.65 -8.50
CA SER A 90 -3.04 -8.26 -9.92
C SER A 90 -1.67 -7.82 -10.43
N MET A 91 -0.97 -7.01 -9.64
CA MET A 91 0.38 -6.55 -9.98
C MET A 91 1.38 -7.70 -10.05
N PHE A 92 1.34 -8.61 -9.08
CA PHE A 92 2.17 -9.81 -9.10
C PHE A 92 1.96 -10.63 -10.38
N VAL A 93 0.70 -10.95 -10.70
CA VAL A 93 0.35 -11.73 -11.91
C VAL A 93 0.79 -10.97 -13.17
N THR A 94 0.54 -9.66 -13.24
CA THR A 94 0.97 -8.82 -14.37
C THR A 94 2.49 -8.85 -14.56
N MET A 95 3.27 -8.72 -13.48
CA MET A 95 4.75 -8.75 -13.57
C MET A 95 5.31 -10.13 -13.86
N ALA A 96 4.65 -11.20 -13.40
CA ALA A 96 5.07 -12.57 -13.69
C ALA A 96 4.82 -12.94 -15.16
N PHE A 97 3.62 -12.66 -15.67
CA PHE A 97 3.24 -12.99 -17.04
C PHE A 97 3.85 -12.03 -18.08
N SER A 98 4.18 -10.79 -17.72
CA SER A 98 4.83 -9.86 -18.64
C SER A 98 6.19 -10.39 -19.11
N CYS A 99 6.96 -11.08 -18.26
CA CYS A 99 8.17 -11.79 -18.67
C CYS A 99 7.90 -12.80 -19.80
N VAL A 100 6.84 -13.59 -19.65
CA VAL A 100 6.44 -14.62 -20.62
C VAL A 100 6.01 -13.96 -21.93
N PHE A 101 5.21 -12.89 -21.85
CA PHE A 101 4.79 -12.14 -23.04
C PHE A 101 5.95 -11.44 -23.74
N VAL A 102 6.91 -10.87 -23.02
CA VAL A 102 8.11 -10.27 -23.63
C VAL A 102 8.85 -11.33 -24.43
N GLN A 103 9.03 -12.54 -23.89
CA GLN A 103 9.68 -13.64 -24.61
C GLN A 103 8.87 -14.09 -25.84
N ALA A 104 7.55 -14.25 -25.69
CA ALA A 104 6.68 -14.69 -26.78
C ALA A 104 6.56 -13.66 -27.91
N LEU A 105 6.63 -12.37 -27.60
CA LEU A 105 6.46 -11.27 -28.54
C LEU A 105 7.80 -10.69 -29.05
N ALA A 106 8.94 -11.12 -28.50
CA ALA A 106 10.26 -10.56 -28.81
C ALA A 106 10.55 -10.52 -30.32
N GLU A 107 10.24 -11.60 -31.04
CA GLU A 107 10.53 -11.71 -32.48
C GLU A 107 9.64 -10.76 -33.30
N ALA A 108 8.36 -10.63 -32.94
CA ALA A 108 7.40 -9.78 -33.66
C ALA A 108 7.64 -8.27 -33.47
N PHE A 109 8.29 -7.89 -32.36
CA PHE A 109 8.54 -6.49 -31.99
C PHE A 109 10.04 -6.14 -31.89
N LYS A 110 10.91 -6.89 -32.55
CA LYS A 110 12.37 -6.72 -32.51
C LYS A 110 12.87 -5.28 -32.72
N HIS A 111 12.20 -4.51 -33.58
CA HIS A 111 12.55 -3.12 -33.88
C HIS A 111 11.70 -2.06 -33.16
N ARG A 112 10.78 -2.49 -32.28
CA ARG A 112 9.78 -1.64 -31.62
C ARG A 112 9.71 -1.97 -30.12
N PRO A 113 10.79 -1.73 -29.36
CA PRO A 113 10.88 -2.15 -27.95
C PRO A 113 9.83 -1.50 -27.05
N ARG A 114 9.42 -0.25 -27.36
CA ARG A 114 8.33 0.42 -26.66
C ARG A 114 7.01 -0.33 -26.81
N GLU A 115 6.68 -0.72 -28.04
CA GLU A 115 5.45 -1.48 -28.32
C GLU A 115 5.51 -2.87 -27.71
N LEU A 116 6.69 -3.51 -27.67
CA LEU A 116 6.89 -4.79 -26.97
C LEU A 116 6.55 -4.69 -25.48
N VAL A 117 7.07 -3.67 -24.79
CA VAL A 117 6.81 -3.44 -23.36
C VAL A 117 5.32 -3.13 -23.13
N VAL A 118 4.71 -2.29 -23.97
CA VAL A 118 3.28 -1.97 -23.91
C VAL A 118 2.40 -3.19 -24.12
N ALA A 119 2.63 -3.93 -25.20
CA ALA A 119 1.85 -5.12 -25.53
C ALA A 119 2.01 -6.22 -24.46
N SER A 120 3.22 -6.43 -23.94
CA SER A 120 3.48 -7.45 -22.92
C SER A 120 2.83 -7.14 -21.58
N LEU A 121 2.92 -5.89 -21.10
CA LEU A 121 2.28 -5.48 -19.85
C LEU A 121 0.76 -5.46 -19.97
N PHE A 122 0.21 -4.95 -21.09
CA PHE A 122 -1.23 -4.97 -21.31
C PHE A 122 -1.77 -6.41 -21.42
N GLY A 123 -1.06 -7.29 -22.14
CA GLY A 123 -1.40 -8.71 -22.23
C GLY A 123 -1.37 -9.41 -20.87
N ALA A 124 -0.35 -9.13 -20.06
CA ALA A 124 -0.23 -9.68 -18.71
C ALA A 124 -1.29 -9.14 -17.74
N TRP A 125 -1.66 -7.86 -17.87
CA TRP A 125 -2.76 -7.26 -17.11
C TRP A 125 -4.10 -7.89 -17.51
N ALA A 126 -4.33 -8.19 -18.79
CA ALA A 126 -5.54 -8.92 -19.19
C ALA A 126 -5.62 -10.31 -18.52
N VAL A 127 -4.48 -11.02 -18.40
CA VAL A 127 -4.40 -12.28 -17.64
C VAL A 127 -4.70 -12.05 -16.16
N SER A 128 -4.21 -10.96 -15.56
CA SER A 128 -4.50 -10.65 -14.15
C SER A 128 -5.97 -10.31 -13.91
N VAL A 129 -6.65 -9.64 -14.86
CA VAL A 129 -8.09 -9.40 -14.81
C VAL A 129 -8.87 -10.71 -14.79
N VAL A 130 -8.52 -11.67 -15.64
CA VAL A 130 -9.14 -13.00 -15.63
C VAL A 130 -8.93 -13.70 -14.28
N ALA A 131 -7.72 -13.62 -13.72
CA ALA A 131 -7.42 -14.19 -12.40
C ALA A 131 -8.23 -13.50 -11.27
N ILE A 132 -8.38 -12.18 -11.30
CA ILE A 132 -9.21 -11.42 -10.35
C ILE A 132 -10.67 -11.85 -10.46
N VAL A 133 -11.23 -11.92 -11.67
CA VAL A 133 -12.64 -12.31 -11.87
C VAL A 133 -12.88 -13.74 -11.37
N ALA A 134 -11.97 -14.68 -11.70
CA ALA A 134 -12.06 -16.07 -11.27
C ALA A 134 -11.97 -16.22 -9.73
N THR A 135 -11.10 -15.44 -9.09
CA THR A 135 -10.91 -15.51 -7.63
C THR A 135 -11.96 -14.72 -6.84
N THR A 136 -12.57 -13.69 -7.43
CA THR A 136 -13.61 -12.87 -6.78
C THR A 136 -14.80 -13.71 -6.35
N GLY A 137 -15.27 -14.63 -7.21
CA GLY A 137 -16.37 -15.54 -6.87
C GLY A 137 -16.03 -16.51 -5.75
N LEU A 138 -14.78 -17.00 -5.70
CA LEU A 138 -14.31 -17.91 -4.66
C LEU A 138 -14.13 -17.23 -3.31
N LEU A 139 -13.73 -15.95 -3.32
CA LEU A 139 -13.45 -15.17 -2.11
C LEU A 139 -14.66 -14.42 -1.57
N GLY A 140 -15.80 -14.46 -2.27
CA GLY A 140 -17.03 -13.75 -1.89
C GLY A 140 -16.89 -12.23 -1.88
N VAL A 141 -16.00 -11.67 -2.72
CA VAL A 141 -15.77 -10.22 -2.78
C VAL A 141 -16.86 -9.56 -3.60
N HIS A 142 -17.39 -8.42 -3.15
CA HIS A 142 -18.44 -7.70 -3.87
C HIS A 142 -17.94 -7.22 -5.26
N VAL A 143 -18.83 -7.24 -6.26
CA VAL A 143 -18.50 -6.89 -7.66
C VAL A 143 -17.94 -5.47 -7.77
N VAL A 144 -18.45 -4.52 -6.97
CA VAL A 144 -17.95 -3.14 -6.96
C VAL A 144 -16.48 -3.08 -6.54
N HIS A 145 -16.08 -3.81 -5.49
CA HIS A 145 -14.69 -3.85 -5.03
C HIS A 145 -13.78 -4.50 -6.07
N MET A 146 -14.23 -5.56 -6.73
CA MET A 146 -13.53 -6.17 -7.86
C MET A 146 -13.28 -5.14 -8.99
N MET A 147 -14.33 -4.42 -9.41
CA MET A 147 -14.22 -3.41 -10.48
C MET A 147 -13.28 -2.26 -10.09
N CYS A 148 -13.34 -1.80 -8.84
CA CYS A 148 -12.41 -0.81 -8.31
C CYS A 148 -10.97 -1.33 -8.30
N SER A 149 -10.72 -2.56 -7.87
CA SER A 149 -9.39 -3.18 -7.89
C SER A 149 -8.82 -3.27 -9.31
N ILE A 150 -9.65 -3.65 -10.29
CA ILE A 150 -9.27 -3.68 -11.70
C ILE A 150 -8.90 -2.27 -12.18
N ALA A 151 -9.75 -1.27 -11.93
CA ALA A 151 -9.50 0.12 -12.33
C ALA A 151 -8.23 0.70 -11.69
N ILE A 152 -8.02 0.47 -10.40
CA ILE A 152 -6.82 0.92 -9.66
C ILE A 152 -5.57 0.22 -10.22
N SER A 153 -5.62 -1.10 -10.44
CA SER A 153 -4.49 -1.84 -11.01
C SER A 153 -4.12 -1.36 -12.42
N PHE A 154 -5.13 -1.02 -13.25
CA PHE A 154 -4.90 -0.44 -14.57
C PHE A 154 -4.27 0.95 -14.48
N GLY A 155 -4.78 1.83 -13.61
CA GLY A 155 -4.21 3.16 -13.39
C GLY A 155 -2.76 3.09 -12.91
N LEU A 156 -2.47 2.18 -11.98
CA LEU A 156 -1.11 1.92 -11.52
C LEU A 156 -0.20 1.41 -12.65
N MET A 157 -0.68 0.50 -13.51
CA MET A 157 0.07 0.03 -14.67
C MET A 157 0.38 1.18 -15.63
N VAL A 158 -0.58 2.07 -15.90
CA VAL A 158 -0.36 3.26 -16.75
C VAL A 158 0.69 4.18 -16.13
N LEU A 159 0.62 4.45 -14.82
CA LEU A 159 1.59 5.29 -14.13
C LEU A 159 3.00 4.67 -14.14
N PHE A 160 3.08 3.36 -13.92
CA PHE A 160 4.32 2.60 -14.05
C PHE A 160 4.92 2.69 -15.46
N MET A 161 4.08 2.66 -16.50
CA MET A 161 4.53 2.86 -17.88
C MET A 161 5.07 4.26 -18.13
N LEU A 162 4.41 5.28 -17.58
CA LEU A 162 4.83 6.67 -17.74
C LEU A 162 6.16 6.95 -17.01
N GLN A 163 6.36 6.37 -15.83
CA GLN A 163 7.54 6.63 -15.01
C GLN A 163 8.72 5.69 -15.32
N GLY A 164 8.45 4.40 -15.53
CA GLY A 164 9.47 3.36 -15.66
C GLY A 164 9.53 2.66 -17.02
N GLY A 165 8.60 2.96 -17.93
CA GLY A 165 8.56 2.31 -19.25
C GLY A 165 9.80 2.56 -20.09
N TYR A 166 10.42 3.74 -19.98
CA TYR A 166 11.67 4.04 -20.70
C TYR A 166 12.86 3.28 -20.12
N LEU A 167 12.91 3.12 -18.78
CA LEU A 167 13.96 2.38 -18.07
C LEU A 167 14.02 0.90 -18.49
N LEU A 168 12.86 0.32 -18.84
CA LEU A 168 12.76 -1.06 -19.35
C LEU A 168 13.32 -1.23 -20.76
N ILE A 169 13.40 -0.16 -21.55
CA ILE A 169 13.88 -0.21 -22.93
C ILE A 169 15.41 -0.13 -22.98
N GLU A 170 16.03 0.61 -22.06
CA GLU A 170 17.48 0.84 -22.03
C GLU A 170 18.28 -0.39 -21.57
N CYS A 171 17.65 -1.36 -20.90
CA CYS A 171 18.26 -2.64 -20.49
C CYS A 171 19.58 -2.52 -19.69
N ASP A 172 19.79 -1.38 -19.02
CA ASP A 172 20.96 -1.15 -18.17
C ASP A 172 20.68 -1.66 -16.73
N PRO A 173 21.54 -2.52 -16.16
CA PRO A 173 21.37 -3.03 -14.79
C PRO A 173 21.34 -1.93 -13.71
N ASP A 174 22.04 -0.81 -13.89
CA ASP A 174 21.99 0.29 -12.91
C ASP A 174 20.62 1.01 -12.96
N THR A 175 20.09 1.11 -14.16
CA THR A 175 18.77 1.65 -14.49
C THR A 175 17.64 0.73 -14.00
N PHE A 176 17.91 -0.57 -13.84
CA PHE A 176 16.97 -1.52 -13.25
C PHE A 176 16.68 -1.23 -11.77
N MET A 177 17.68 -0.85 -10.96
CA MET A 177 17.41 -0.47 -9.57
C MET A 177 16.61 0.83 -9.49
N ALA A 178 16.88 1.80 -10.36
CA ALA A 178 16.06 3.01 -10.47
C ALA A 178 14.60 2.68 -10.84
N PHE A 179 14.39 1.68 -11.69
CA PHE A 179 13.07 1.19 -12.04
C PHE A 179 12.34 0.53 -10.88
N VAL A 180 13.03 -0.29 -10.06
CA VAL A 180 12.44 -0.88 -8.85
C VAL A 180 12.04 0.21 -7.85
N VAL A 181 12.91 1.21 -7.63
CA VAL A 181 12.58 2.37 -6.78
C VAL A 181 11.38 3.14 -7.32
N ALA A 182 11.29 3.36 -8.64
CA ALA A 182 10.14 4.02 -9.26
C ALA A 182 8.85 3.22 -9.09
N MET A 183 8.90 1.90 -9.24
CA MET A 183 7.77 1.00 -9.01
C MET A 183 7.29 1.05 -7.55
N ASP A 184 8.20 0.85 -6.61
CA ASP A 184 7.90 0.82 -5.18
C ASP A 184 7.40 2.18 -4.68
N SER A 185 7.99 3.27 -5.17
CA SER A 185 7.52 4.63 -4.86
C SER A 185 6.17 4.96 -5.47
N THR A 186 5.86 4.45 -6.67
CA THR A 186 4.52 4.58 -7.28
C THR A 186 3.47 3.83 -6.45
N LEU A 187 3.75 2.59 -6.08
CA LEU A 187 2.87 1.78 -5.22
C LEU A 187 2.68 2.45 -3.86
N LEU A 188 3.76 2.97 -3.27
CA LEU A 188 3.70 3.68 -2.00
C LEU A 188 2.94 4.99 -2.12
N ALA A 189 3.20 5.83 -3.11
CA ALA A 189 2.52 7.10 -3.28
C ALA A 189 1.01 6.91 -3.48
N ILE A 190 0.60 5.95 -4.31
CA ILE A 190 -0.81 5.80 -4.68
C ILE A 190 -1.63 5.14 -3.58
N VAL A 191 -0.99 4.38 -2.68
CA VAL A 191 -1.70 3.62 -1.65
C VAL A 191 -1.43 4.20 -0.27
N ALA A 192 -0.17 4.48 0.05
CA ALA A 192 0.16 5.09 1.33
C ALA A 192 -0.40 6.51 1.42
N LEU A 193 -0.47 7.31 0.35
CA LEU A 193 -1.08 8.65 0.48
C LEU A 193 -2.59 8.58 0.81
N PRO A 194 -3.44 7.81 0.10
CA PRO A 194 -4.84 7.70 0.50
C PRO A 194 -5.04 7.03 1.86
N VAL A 195 -4.22 6.02 2.20
CA VAL A 195 -4.28 5.38 3.52
C VAL A 195 -3.86 6.35 4.61
N LEU A 196 -2.72 7.03 4.48
CA LEU A 196 -2.27 8.07 5.42
C LEU A 196 -3.29 9.21 5.53
N TRP A 197 -3.89 9.60 4.41
CA TRP A 197 -4.89 10.66 4.39
C TRP A 197 -6.17 10.21 5.10
N ALA A 198 -6.69 9.02 4.81
CA ALA A 198 -7.86 8.46 5.47
C ALA A 198 -7.61 8.23 6.96
N CYS A 199 -6.44 7.68 7.31
CA CYS A 199 -6.00 7.48 8.69
C CYS A 199 -5.85 8.82 9.44
N GLY A 200 -5.21 9.81 8.83
CA GLY A 200 -5.04 11.15 9.39
C GLY A 200 -6.37 11.87 9.58
N LEU A 201 -7.27 11.82 8.60
CA LEU A 201 -8.62 12.35 8.74
C LEU A 201 -9.40 11.67 9.85
N THR A 202 -9.31 10.35 9.95
CA THR A 202 -9.98 9.58 11.00
C THR A 202 -9.46 10.02 12.38
N LEU A 203 -8.15 10.10 12.57
CA LEU A 203 -7.55 10.62 13.80
C LEU A 203 -8.01 12.03 14.12
N CYS A 204 -7.97 12.96 13.16
CA CYS A 204 -8.38 14.34 13.38
C CYS A 204 -9.84 14.39 13.87
N VAL A 205 -10.75 13.68 13.20
CA VAL A 205 -12.17 13.64 13.59
C VAL A 205 -12.34 13.06 15.00
N PHE A 206 -11.62 11.98 15.35
CA PHE A 206 -11.71 11.40 16.68
C PHE A 206 -11.10 12.27 17.78
N CYS A 207 -9.97 12.95 17.54
CA CYS A 207 -9.41 13.91 18.48
C CYS A 207 -10.37 15.07 18.74
N PHE A 208 -10.99 15.61 17.68
CA PHE A 208 -12.00 16.66 17.82
C PHE A 208 -13.23 16.19 18.60
N LEU A 209 -13.69 14.95 18.37
CA LEU A 209 -14.84 14.40 19.11
C LEU A 209 -14.50 14.07 20.57
N GLY A 210 -13.28 13.56 20.84
CA GLY A 210 -12.82 13.26 22.20
C GLY A 210 -12.73 14.50 23.08
N GLU A 211 -12.16 15.59 22.55
CA GLU A 211 -12.11 16.88 23.26
C GLU A 211 -13.52 17.40 23.58
N THR A 212 -14.51 17.21 22.71
CA THR A 212 -15.88 17.64 23.00
C THR A 212 -16.54 16.82 24.11
N THR A 213 -16.24 15.52 24.20
CA THR A 213 -16.83 14.66 25.24
C THR A 213 -16.23 14.92 26.61
N GLU A 214 -14.90 15.13 26.70
CA GLU A 214 -14.25 15.46 27.98
C GLU A 214 -14.72 16.81 28.53
N VAL A 215 -14.91 17.81 27.65
CA VAL A 215 -15.42 19.13 28.04
C VAL A 215 -16.89 19.07 28.48
N GLU A 216 -17.74 18.26 27.82
CA GLU A 216 -19.12 18.04 28.28
C GLU A 216 -19.20 17.29 29.61
N GLU A 217 -18.33 16.30 29.83
CA GLU A 217 -18.30 15.54 31.09
C GLU A 217 -17.80 16.38 32.27
N GLU A 218 -16.78 17.22 32.05
CA GLU A 218 -16.27 18.15 33.06
C GLU A 218 -17.27 19.29 33.35
N ALA A 219 -17.98 19.79 32.33
CA ALA A 219 -19.06 20.77 32.52
C ALA A 219 -20.26 20.19 33.28
N ALA A 220 -20.67 18.94 32.97
CA ALA A 220 -21.73 18.26 33.70
C ALA A 220 -21.34 17.96 35.16
N ALA A 221 -20.09 17.55 35.41
CA ALA A 221 -19.59 17.33 36.76
C ALA A 221 -19.50 18.63 37.59
N ALA A 222 -19.26 19.77 36.95
CA ALA A 222 -19.25 21.08 37.60
C ALA A 222 -20.66 21.61 37.94
N GLU A 223 -21.69 21.23 37.16
CA GLU A 223 -23.08 21.62 37.41
C GLU A 223 -23.71 20.82 38.57
N ASP A 224 -23.32 19.56 38.74
CA ASP A 224 -23.75 18.70 39.85
C ASP A 224 -22.92 18.87 41.14
N ALA A 225 -21.90 19.74 41.13
CA ALA A 225 -21.14 20.05 42.34
C ALA A 225 -22.08 20.75 43.36
N PRO A 226 -22.24 20.20 44.58
CA PRO A 226 -23.16 20.77 45.56
C PRO A 226 -22.74 22.21 45.84
N ALA A 227 -23.67 23.15 45.61
CA ALA A 227 -23.45 24.54 45.96
C ALA A 227 -23.11 24.61 47.44
N ASP A 228 -21.88 25.06 47.75
CA ASP A 228 -21.43 25.33 49.11
C ASP A 228 -22.47 26.27 49.75
N ASP A 229 -23.30 25.72 50.64
CA ASP A 229 -24.29 26.48 51.37
C ASP A 229 -23.54 27.42 52.33
N PRO A 230 -23.57 28.76 52.12
CA PRO A 230 -22.80 29.70 52.93
C PRO A 230 -23.34 29.83 54.36
N ALA A 231 -24.29 29.00 54.79
CA ALA A 231 -24.94 29.07 56.08
C ALA A 231 -24.12 28.55 57.28
N PHE A 232 -22.90 28.02 57.08
CA PHE A 232 -22.07 27.47 58.18
C PHE A 232 -20.82 28.32 58.49
N TYR A 233 -21.00 29.62 58.71
CA TYR A 233 -19.97 30.45 59.36
C TYR A 233 -20.56 31.10 60.60
N HIS A 234 -20.40 30.45 61.75
CA HIS A 234 -20.58 31.07 63.05
C HIS A 234 -19.22 31.65 63.49
N PRO A 235 -19.02 32.98 63.43
CA PRO A 235 -17.88 33.60 64.09
C PRO A 235 -18.16 33.63 65.61
N ASP A 236 -17.25 33.03 66.38
CA ASP A 236 -17.12 33.24 67.83
C ASP A 236 -16.53 34.63 68.13
#